data_AF-A0AA38H177-F1
#
_entry.id   AF-A0AA38H177-F1
#
_cell.length_a   1.000
_cell.length_b   1.000
_cell.length_c   1.000
_cell.angle_alpha   90.00
_cell.angle_beta   90.00
_cell.angle_gamma   90.00
#
_symmetry.space_group_name_H-M   'P 1'
#
loop_
_entity.id
_entity.type
_entity.pdbx_description
1 polymer ?
#
loop_
_entity_poly.entity_id
_entity_poly.type
_entity_poly.pdbx_seq_one_letter_code
_entity_poly.pdbx_strand_id
1 'polypeptide(L)'
;ERKLTLSQEEYIKKVLERFNMQDVKLVGTPLAGHFKLSKEQCPKTEQERNQMSKVPYSSAVGSLMYAMVCTRPNIAHTVGA
;
A
#
# COMPACT_ATOMS: atom_id res chain seq x y z
N GLU A 1 12.79 -10.71 30.23
CA GLU A 1 11.84 -9.81 29.55
C GLU A 1 11.54 -10.35 28.15
N ARG A 2 10.30 -10.25 27.66
CA ARG A 2 9.97 -10.61 26.27
C ARG A 2 10.08 -9.36 25.41
N LYS A 3 10.98 -9.36 24.43
CA LYS A 3 11.17 -8.27 23.47
C LYS A 3 10.52 -8.64 22.15
N LEU A 4 9.61 -7.79 21.67
CA LEU A 4 9.08 -7.86 20.31
C LEU A 4 9.93 -6.96 19.42
N THR A 5 10.37 -7.48 18.27
CA THR A 5 11.19 -6.75 17.29
C THR A 5 10.54 -6.82 15.92
N LEU A 6 10.60 -5.74 15.17
CA LEU A 6 10.06 -5.64 13.82
C LEU A 6 11.15 -5.11 12.89
N SER A 7 11.45 -5.85 11.82
CA SER A 7 12.30 -5.38 10.73
C SER A 7 11.43 -4.73 9.66
N GLN A 8 11.71 -3.46 9.33
CA GLN A 8 11.01 -2.74 8.27
C GLN A 8 11.10 -3.49 6.93
N GLU A 9 12.31 -3.92 6.57
CA GLU A 9 12.59 -4.57 5.29
C GLU A 9 11.84 -5.90 5.19
N GLU A 10 11.91 -6.73 6.23
CA GLU A 10 11.25 -8.03 6.27
C GLU A 10 9.72 -7.89 6.22
N TYR A 11 9.17 -6.90 6.95
CA TYR A 11 7.74 -6.62 6.90
C TYR A 11 7.28 -6.21 5.50
N ILE A 12 8.01 -5.29 4.84
CA ILE A 12 7.67 -4.84 3.50
C ILE A 12 7.75 -6.00 2.49
N LYS A 13 8.79 -6.85 2.58
CA LYS A 13 8.91 -8.05 1.76
C LYS A 13 7.67 -8.94 1.90
N LYS A 14 7.27 -9.29 3.13
CA LYS A 14 6.06 -10.09 3.42
C LYS A 14 4.78 -9.47 2.85
N VAL A 15 4.65 -8.14 2.91
CA VAL A 15 3.51 -7.42 2.30
C VAL A 15 3.54 -7.58 0.77
N LEU A 16 4.69 -7.42 0.12
CA LEU A 16 4.81 -7.59 -1.33
C LEU A 16 4.47 -9.02 -1.75
N GLU A 17 4.92 -10.04 -1.03
CA GLU A 17 4.57 -11.45 -1.34
C GLU A 17 3.07 -11.68 -1.22
N ARG A 18 2.46 -11.18 -0.14
CA ARG A 18 1.03 -11.34 0.14
C ARG A 18 0.13 -10.81 -0.97
N PHE A 19 0.54 -9.75 -1.64
CA PHE A 19 -0.22 -9.12 -2.72
C PHE A 19 0.32 -9.45 -4.12
N ASN A 20 1.21 -10.45 -4.26
CA ASN A 20 1.83 -10.87 -5.52
C ASN A 20 2.60 -9.73 -6.24
N MET A 21 3.33 -8.92 -5.48
CA MET A 21 4.10 -7.76 -5.96
C MET A 21 5.61 -7.91 -5.77
N GLN A 22 6.11 -9.15 -5.73
CA GLN A 22 7.52 -9.49 -5.50
C GLN A 22 8.47 -8.79 -6.50
N ASP A 23 8.07 -8.74 -7.77
CA ASP A 23 8.87 -8.22 -8.88
C ASP A 23 8.58 -6.75 -9.20
N VAL A 24 7.97 -6.02 -8.26
CA VAL A 24 7.59 -4.62 -8.50
C VAL A 24 8.84 -3.75 -8.66
N LYS A 25 8.81 -2.86 -9.65
CA LYS A 25 9.87 -1.87 -9.86
C LYS A 25 9.96 -0.94 -8.66
N LEU A 26 11.14 -0.86 -8.06
CA LEU A 26 11.42 0.07 -6.97
C LEU A 26 11.38 1.52 -7.48
N VAL A 27 10.64 2.36 -6.76
CA VAL A 27 10.57 3.81 -7.01
C VAL A 27 11.01 4.54 -5.75
N GLY A 28 11.84 5.57 -5.91
CA GLY A 28 12.39 6.34 -4.78
C GLY A 28 11.35 7.21 -4.06
N THR A 29 10.27 7.57 -4.75
CA THR A 29 9.17 8.37 -4.22
C THR A 29 7.92 7.52 -4.04
N PRO A 30 7.30 7.50 -2.84
CA PRO A 30 6.06 6.76 -2.60
C PRO A 30 4.89 7.19 -3.49
N LEU A 31 4.79 8.48 -3.76
CA LEU A 31 3.87 9.09 -4.71
C LEU A 31 4.50 10.42 -5.18
N ALA A 32 4.50 10.69 -6.48
CA ALA A 32 5.01 11.97 -6.96
C ALA A 32 3.98 13.08 -6.69
N GLY A 33 4.41 14.25 -6.20
CA GLY A 33 3.50 15.31 -5.73
C GLY A 33 2.57 15.93 -6.78
N HIS A 34 2.77 15.63 -8.07
CA HIS A 34 1.85 16.01 -9.14
C HIS A 34 0.65 15.06 -9.27
N PHE A 35 0.69 13.87 -8.66
CA PHE A 35 -0.45 12.97 -8.63
C PHE A 35 -1.50 13.52 -7.68
N LYS A 36 -2.66 13.86 -8.25
CA LYS A 36 -3.88 14.18 -7.52
C LYS A 36 -4.90 13.11 -7.85
N LEU A 37 -5.34 12.39 -6.82
CA LEU A 37 -6.43 11.43 -6.98
C LEU A 37 -7.74 12.18 -7.18
N SER A 38 -8.57 11.69 -8.09
CA SER A 38 -9.82 12.35 -8.45
C SER A 38 -10.94 11.35 -8.67
N LYS A 39 -12.19 11.80 -8.55
CA LYS A 39 -13.36 10.91 -8.72
C LYS A 39 -13.46 10.36 -10.14
N GLU A 40 -12.82 11.01 -11.10
CA GLU A 40 -12.77 10.58 -12.49
C GLU A 40 -11.98 9.27 -12.67
N GLN A 41 -11.13 8.91 -11.71
CA GLN A 41 -10.36 7.66 -11.66
C GLN A 41 -11.12 6.52 -10.96
N CYS A 42 -12.30 6.78 -10.40
CA CYS A 42 -13.16 5.73 -9.85
C CYS A 42 -13.68 4.81 -10.97
N PRO A 43 -13.95 3.52 -10.67
CA PRO A 43 -14.54 2.60 -11.64
C PRO A 43 -15.92 3.10 -12.07
N LYS A 44 -16.12 3.24 -13.38
CA LYS A 44 -17.33 3.82 -13.99
C LYS A 44 -18.31 2.74 -14.43
N THR A 45 -17.79 1.57 -14.79
CA THR A 45 -18.59 0.44 -15.27
C THR A 45 -18.75 -0.64 -14.20
N GLU A 46 -19.83 -1.41 -14.29
CA GLU A 46 -20.04 -2.58 -13.42
C GLU A 46 -18.94 -3.64 -13.59
N GLN A 47 -18.38 -3.76 -14.79
CA GLN A 47 -17.24 -4.66 -15.04
C GLN A 47 -15.99 -4.23 -14.25
N GLU A 48 -15.63 -2.94 -14.28
CA GLU A 48 -14.51 -2.41 -13.50
C GLU A 48 -14.74 -2.57 -12.00
N ARG A 49 -15.97 -2.31 -11.52
CA ARG A 49 -16.34 -2.50 -10.11
C ARG A 49 -16.20 -3.96 -9.68
N ASN A 50 -16.66 -4.89 -10.51
CA ASN A 50 -16.54 -6.32 -10.29
C ASN A 50 -15.09 -6.83 -10.38
N GLN A 51 -14.21 -6.14 -11.10
CA GLN A 51 -12.78 -6.43 -11.09
C GLN A 51 -12.14 -5.91 -9.80
N MET A 52 -12.43 -4.67 -9.41
CA MET A 52 -11.88 -4.05 -8.20
C MET A 52 -12.34 -4.76 -6.92
N SER A 53 -13.56 -5.29 -6.88
CA SER A 53 -14.08 -6.04 -5.72
C SER A 53 -13.31 -7.34 -5.43
N LYS A 54 -12.59 -7.89 -6.42
CA LYS A 54 -11.75 -9.07 -6.26
C LYS A 54 -10.38 -8.75 -5.65
N VAL A 55 -10.00 -7.48 -5.63
CA VAL A 55 -8.70 -7.04 -5.11
C VAL A 55 -8.87 -6.61 -3.64
N PRO A 56 -8.07 -7.16 -2.71
CA PRO A 56 -8.17 -6.85 -1.28
C PRO A 56 -7.54 -5.48 -0.92
N TYR A 57 -8.03 -4.39 -1.52
CA TYR A 57 -7.47 -3.05 -1.35
C TYR A 57 -7.44 -2.59 0.11
N SER A 58 -8.51 -2.83 0.88
CA SER A 58 -8.56 -2.46 2.31
C SER A 58 -7.46 -3.15 3.12
N SER A 59 -7.13 -4.41 2.79
CA SER A 59 -6.03 -5.13 3.45
C SER A 59 -4.66 -4.59 3.03
N ALA A 60 -4.48 -4.21 1.76
CA ALA A 60 -3.25 -3.59 1.28
C ALA A 60 -3.01 -2.23 1.95
N VAL A 61 -4.04 -1.38 2.00
CA VAL A 61 -4.01 -0.08 2.68
C VAL A 61 -3.71 -0.26 4.17
N GLY A 62 -4.37 -1.20 4.86
CA GLY A 62 -4.08 -1.48 6.27
C GLY A 62 -2.63 -1.93 6.52
N SER A 63 -2.08 -2.75 5.62
CA SER A 63 -0.68 -3.19 5.70
C SER A 63 0.29 -2.01 5.53
N LEU A 64 -0.02 -1.07 4.64
CA LEU A 64 0.73 0.17 4.44
C LEU A 64 0.60 1.14 5.63
N MET A 65 -0.59 1.26 6.22
CA MET A 65 -0.81 2.04 7.44
C MET A 65 0.02 1.51 8.61
N TYR A 66 0.11 0.20 8.76
CA TYR A 66 0.99 -0.39 9.78
C TYR A 66 2.46 -0.10 9.51
N ALA A 67 2.93 -0.22 8.26
CA ALA A 67 4.28 0.16 7.89
C ALA A 67 4.56 1.64 8.22
N MET A 68 3.64 2.53 7.84
CA MET A 68 3.68 3.96 8.11
C MET A 68 3.86 4.27 9.60
N VAL A 69 3.05 3.66 10.46
CA VAL A 69 3.07 3.93 11.91
C VAL A 69 4.28 3.31 12.59
N CYS A 70 4.64 2.08 12.24
CA CYS A 70 5.60 1.30 13.02
C CYS A 70 7.06 1.43 12.55
N THR A 71 7.29 1.68 11.26
CA THR A 71 8.65 1.53 10.68
C THR A 71 9.01 2.56 9.62
N ARG A 72 8.05 3.12 8.88
CA ARG A 72 8.30 3.88 7.65
C ARG A 72 7.43 5.15 7.56
N PRO A 73 7.60 6.14 8.45
CA PRO A 73 6.73 7.32 8.51
C PRO A 73 6.72 8.17 7.23
N ASN A 74 7.76 8.06 6.39
CA ASN A 74 7.89 8.84 5.15
C ASN A 74 6.83 8.52 4.08
N ILE A 75 6.06 7.43 4.22
CA ILE A 75 4.94 7.13 3.31
C ILE A 75 3.60 7.72 3.79
N ALA A 76 3.57 8.43 4.91
CA ALA A 76 2.32 8.89 5.52
C ALA A 76 1.48 9.76 4.60
N HIS A 77 2.13 10.62 3.82
CA HIS A 77 1.46 11.47 2.84
C HIS A 77 0.67 10.68 1.78
N THR A 78 1.15 9.49 1.42
CA THR A 78 0.52 8.64 0.40
C THR A 78 -0.64 7.81 0.96
N VAL A 79 -0.58 7.43 2.24
CA VAL A 79 -1.50 6.45 2.84
C VAL A 79 -2.63 7.12 3.65
N GLY A 80 -2.36 8.27 4.27
CA GLY A 80 -3.27 8.93 5.20
C GLY A 80 -4.16 10.05 4.62
N ALA A 81 -4.15 10.24 3.29
CA ALA A 81 -4.95 11.27 2.62
C ALA A 81 -6.40 10.81 2.37
#